data_AF-A0A2N1J689-F1
#
_entry.id   AF-A0A2N1J689-F1
#
_cell.length_a   1.000
_cell.length_b   1.000
_cell.length_c   1.000
_cell.angle_alpha   90.00
_cell.angle_beta   90.00
_cell.angle_gamma   90.00
#
_symmetry.space_group_name_H-M   'P 1'
#
loop_
_entity.id
_entity.type
_entity.pdbx_description
1 polymer ?
#
loop_
_entity_poly.entity_id
_entity_poly.type
_entity_poly.pdbx_seq_one_letter_code
_entity_poly.pdbx_strand_id
1 'polypeptide(L)'
;MEQTISERKGFLHSFDKYTSKNGTDWYLALTWIFILELISSIIEFYYLDVARDYVIHIEKGMFRELLIAGFISFFVWHFVYSVVQMRRQQFLFLLMYLLLGLYFYITDDVTFNLLFHNIINPFEFEFNGFNLYTIVQVFIKLVMLYLIIKFFQSLKNRDKLKQ
;
A
#
# COMPACT_ATOMS: atom_id res chain seq x y z
N MET A 1 39.97 12.99 -16.41
CA MET A 1 39.53 12.48 -15.08
C MET A 1 38.04 12.78 -14.95
N GLU A 2 37.21 12.11 -15.77
CA GLU A 2 35.84 12.58 -16.07
C GLU A 2 34.82 11.43 -16.15
N GLN A 3 35.18 10.23 -15.70
CA GLN A 3 34.35 9.02 -15.87
C GLN A 3 33.79 8.43 -14.57
N THR A 4 34.01 9.03 -13.40
CA THR A 4 33.62 8.40 -12.12
C THR A 4 32.25 8.79 -11.57
N ILE A 5 31.54 9.75 -12.17
CA ILE A 5 30.24 10.23 -11.63
C ILE A 5 29.04 9.42 -12.18
N SER A 6 29.19 8.72 -13.30
CA SER A 6 28.08 8.04 -14.00
C SER A 6 27.64 6.71 -13.35
N GLU A 7 28.53 6.00 -12.66
CA GLU A 7 28.31 4.61 -12.25
C GLU A 7 27.66 4.42 -10.87
N ARG A 8 27.39 5.51 -10.14
CA ARG A 8 26.74 5.47 -8.82
C ARG A 8 25.25 5.80 -8.86
N LYS A 9 24.52 5.33 -9.89
CA LYS A 9 23.05 5.23 -9.83
C LYS A 9 22.68 4.10 -8.84
N GLY A 10 22.88 4.38 -7.56
CA GLY A 10 22.74 3.41 -6.48
C GLY A 10 21.31 2.91 -6.28
N PHE A 11 21.16 1.85 -5.47
CA PHE A 11 19.88 1.24 -5.10
C PHE A 11 18.81 2.27 -4.75
N LEU A 12 19.15 3.29 -3.95
CA LEU A 12 18.22 4.36 -3.57
C LEU A 12 17.69 5.17 -4.76
N HIS A 13 18.53 5.44 -5.77
CA HIS A 13 18.10 6.17 -6.96
C HIS A 13 17.13 5.34 -7.81
N SER A 14 17.41 4.04 -7.97
CA SER A 14 16.47 3.14 -8.66
C SER A 14 15.18 2.95 -7.86
N PHE A 15 15.27 2.81 -6.54
CA PHE A 15 14.10 2.73 -5.66
C PHE A 15 13.23 3.98 -5.81
N ASP A 16 13.82 5.17 -5.63
CA ASP A 16 13.13 6.45 -5.77
C ASP A 16 12.48 6.64 -7.15
N LYS A 17 13.15 6.19 -8.22
CA LYS A 17 12.62 6.23 -9.58
C LYS A 17 11.31 5.44 -9.71
N TYR A 18 11.22 4.27 -9.06
CA TYR A 18 10.02 3.41 -9.12
C TYR A 18 8.97 3.75 -8.08
N THR A 19 9.36 4.33 -6.94
CA THR A 19 8.44 4.57 -5.82
C THR A 19 7.88 5.98 -5.74
N SER A 20 8.61 6.99 -6.22
CA SER A 20 8.17 8.39 -6.14
C SER A 20 8.54 9.22 -7.36
N LYS A 21 9.06 8.58 -8.42
CA LYS A 21 9.67 9.23 -9.58
C LYS A 21 10.69 10.29 -9.13
N ASN A 22 11.60 9.90 -8.24
CA ASN A 22 12.60 10.78 -7.61
C ASN A 22 11.98 11.94 -6.81
N GLY A 23 10.90 11.69 -6.08
CA GLY A 23 10.22 12.70 -5.26
C GLY A 23 9.47 13.75 -6.08
N THR A 24 8.96 13.39 -7.27
CA THR A 24 8.14 14.29 -8.11
C THR A 24 6.69 13.82 -8.25
N ASP A 25 6.42 12.53 -8.03
CA ASP A 25 5.09 11.94 -8.16
C ASP A 25 4.56 11.51 -6.78
N TRP A 26 3.75 12.37 -6.17
CA TRP A 26 3.12 12.11 -4.87
C TRP A 26 2.14 10.95 -4.93
N TYR A 27 1.45 10.77 -6.06
CA TYR A 27 0.43 9.74 -6.20
C TYR A 27 1.09 8.36 -6.23
N LEU A 28 2.22 8.24 -6.94
CA LEU A 28 3.01 7.02 -6.95
C LEU A 28 3.56 6.66 -5.56
N ALA A 29 4.06 7.65 -4.80
CA ALA A 29 4.55 7.43 -3.44
C ALA A 29 3.41 6.95 -2.52
N LEU A 30 2.24 7.57 -2.62
CA LEU A 30 1.05 7.18 -1.85
C LEU A 30 0.59 5.75 -2.21
N THR A 31 0.59 5.40 -3.50
CA THR A 31 0.27 4.03 -3.93
C THR A 31 1.20 3.02 -3.28
N TRP A 32 2.51 3.27 -3.25
CA TRP A 32 3.46 2.35 -2.61
C TRP A 32 3.30 2.26 -1.10
N ILE A 33 3.01 3.38 -0.42
CA ILE A 33 2.67 3.35 1.02
C ILE A 33 1.48 2.43 1.26
N PHE A 34 0.41 2.58 0.47
CA PHE A 34 -0.79 1.76 0.60
C PHE A 34 -0.53 0.26 0.32
N ILE A 35 0.30 -0.05 -0.68
CA ILE A 35 0.69 -1.44 -0.99
C ILE A 35 1.44 -2.07 0.19
N LEU A 36 2.41 -1.34 0.75
CA LEU A 36 3.20 -1.82 1.88
C LEU A 36 2.35 -2.00 3.13
N GLU A 37 1.39 -1.10 3.35
CA GLU A 37 0.44 -1.18 4.45
C GLU A 37 -0.45 -2.43 4.35
N LEU A 38 -1.01 -2.69 3.16
CA LEU A 38 -1.78 -3.91 2.91
C LEU A 38 -0.98 -5.17 3.19
N ILE A 39 0.27 -5.21 2.73
CA ILE A 39 1.17 -6.35 2.99
C ILE A 39 1.44 -6.46 4.50
N SER A 40 1.65 -5.34 5.19
CA SER A 40 1.85 -5.29 6.64
C SER A 40 0.67 -5.89 7.39
N SER A 41 -0.56 -5.44 7.07
CA SER A 41 -1.79 -5.94 7.71
C SER A 41 -2.01 -7.43 7.45
N ILE A 42 -1.72 -7.93 6.23
CA ILE A 42 -1.82 -9.36 5.94
C ILE A 42 -0.82 -10.15 6.79
N ILE A 43 0.42 -9.67 6.91
CA ILE A 43 1.43 -10.32 7.76
C ILE A 43 0.97 -10.31 9.23
N GLU A 44 0.49 -9.19 9.75
CA GLU A 44 -0.01 -9.10 11.12
C GLU A 44 -1.15 -10.08 11.38
N PHE A 45 -2.12 -10.19 10.47
CA PHE A 45 -3.23 -11.14 10.57
C PHE A 45 -2.76 -12.60 10.77
N TYR A 46 -1.69 -13.00 10.08
CA TYR A 46 -1.15 -14.37 10.20
C TYR A 46 -0.33 -14.60 11.47
N TYR A 47 0.40 -13.59 11.95
CA TYR A 47 1.41 -13.76 13.00
C TYR A 47 1.00 -13.25 14.38
N LEU A 48 -0.01 -12.39 14.47
CA LEU A 48 -0.57 -11.87 15.71
C LEU A 48 -2.00 -12.37 15.88
N ASP A 49 -2.28 -12.97 17.04
CA ASP A 49 -3.66 -13.38 17.36
C ASP A 49 -4.54 -12.15 17.60
N VAL A 50 -4.01 -11.09 18.23
CA VAL A 50 -4.70 -9.81 18.45
C VAL A 50 -5.11 -9.15 17.14
N ALA A 51 -4.32 -9.30 16.07
CA ALA A 51 -4.68 -8.79 14.75
C ALA A 51 -5.98 -9.42 14.21
N ARG A 52 -6.30 -10.65 14.62
CA ARG A 52 -7.56 -11.32 14.23
C ARG A 52 -8.74 -10.80 15.02
N ASP A 53 -8.54 -10.30 16.24
CA ASP A 53 -9.59 -9.69 17.05
C ASP A 53 -10.08 -8.36 16.45
N TYR A 54 -9.23 -7.66 15.69
CA TYR A 54 -9.64 -6.49 14.93
C TYR A 54 -10.51 -6.82 13.71
N VAL A 55 -10.52 -8.07 13.24
CA VAL A 55 -11.33 -8.47 12.08
C VAL A 55 -12.79 -8.66 12.49
N ILE A 56 -13.64 -7.73 12.02
CA ILE A 56 -15.08 -7.84 12.22
C ILE A 56 -15.64 -8.73 11.10
N HIS A 57 -15.96 -9.97 11.47
CA HIS A 57 -16.54 -10.92 10.54
C HIS A 57 -18.00 -10.53 10.25
N ILE A 58 -18.30 -10.18 9.00
CA ILE A 58 -19.70 -10.02 8.58
C ILE A 58 -20.32 -11.42 8.47
N GLU A 59 -21.41 -11.64 9.20
CA GLU A 59 -22.16 -12.90 9.14
C GLU A 59 -22.52 -13.26 7.70
N LYS A 60 -22.49 -14.55 7.39
CA LYS A 60 -22.88 -15.05 6.07
C LYS A 60 -24.36 -14.73 5.84
N GLY A 61 -24.64 -13.91 4.83
CA GLY A 61 -25.99 -13.49 4.47
C GLY A 61 -26.01 -12.59 3.24
N MET A 62 -27.21 -12.19 2.83
CA MET A 62 -27.45 -11.42 1.60
C MET A 62 -26.64 -10.12 1.54
N PHE A 63 -26.42 -9.46 2.68
CA PHE A 63 -25.62 -8.23 2.75
C PHE A 63 -24.15 -8.45 2.37
N ARG A 64 -23.51 -9.52 2.88
CA ARG A 64 -22.14 -9.89 2.52
C ARG A 64 -22.04 -10.18 1.02
N GLU A 65 -22.98 -10.91 0.47
CA GLU A 65 -23.00 -11.26 -0.96
C GLU A 65 -23.17 -10.01 -1.84
N LEU A 66 -24.04 -9.07 -1.47
CA LEU A 66 -24.20 -7.80 -2.17
C LEU A 66 -22.93 -6.94 -2.13
N LEU A 67 -22.24 -6.89 -0.99
CA LEU A 67 -20.97 -6.17 -0.88
C LEU A 67 -19.90 -6.77 -1.80
N ILE A 68 -19.76 -8.09 -1.79
CA ILE A 68 -18.80 -8.80 -2.65
C ILE A 68 -19.17 -8.60 -4.13
N ALA A 69 -20.44 -8.77 -4.49
CA ALA A 69 -20.91 -8.59 -5.86
C ALA A 69 -20.71 -7.15 -6.35
N GLY A 70 -20.99 -6.16 -5.49
CA GLY A 70 -20.72 -4.75 -5.77
C GLY A 70 -19.24 -4.48 -6.01
N PHE A 71 -18.38 -5.00 -5.12
CA PHE A 71 -16.93 -4.86 -5.24
C PHE A 71 -16.38 -5.48 -6.53
N ILE A 72 -16.79 -6.71 -6.86
CA ILE A 72 -16.37 -7.41 -8.09
C ILE A 72 -16.87 -6.65 -9.33
N SER A 73 -18.12 -6.19 -9.32
CA SER A 73 -18.69 -5.42 -10.44
C SER A 73 -17.90 -4.14 -10.69
N PHE A 74 -17.57 -3.42 -9.61
CA PHE A 74 -16.77 -2.20 -9.68
C PHE A 74 -15.34 -2.48 -10.16
N PHE A 75 -14.74 -3.58 -9.69
CA PHE A 75 -13.43 -4.04 -10.15
C PHE A 75 -13.41 -4.30 -11.66
N VAL A 76 -14.37 -5.07 -12.18
CA VAL A 76 -14.47 -5.38 -13.62
C VAL A 76 -14.67 -4.10 -14.44
N TRP A 77 -15.54 -3.20 -13.97
CA TRP A 77 -15.74 -1.91 -14.63
C TRP A 77 -14.43 -1.10 -14.72
N HIS A 78 -13.73 -0.96 -13.60
CA HIS A 78 -12.45 -0.25 -13.56
C HIS A 78 -11.36 -0.96 -14.37
N PHE A 79 -11.36 -2.29 -14.43
CA PHE A 79 -10.47 -3.07 -15.27
C PHE A 79 -10.65 -2.71 -16.74
N VAL A 80 -11.88 -2.84 -17.26
CA VAL A 80 -12.19 -2.52 -18.66
C VAL A 80 -11.85 -1.07 -18.95
N TYR A 81 -12.25 -0.14 -18.08
CA TYR A 81 -11.95 1.28 -18.25
C TYR A 81 -10.43 1.57 -18.30
N SER A 82 -9.66 0.90 -17.44
CA SER A 82 -8.20 1.07 -17.38
C SER A 82 -7.52 0.50 -18.62
N VAL A 83 -7.98 -0.65 -19.13
CA VAL A 83 -7.46 -1.27 -20.35
C VAL A 83 -7.76 -0.38 -21.56
N VAL A 84 -8.99 0.12 -21.70
CA VAL A 84 -9.40 0.95 -22.83
C VAL A 84 -8.60 2.26 -22.90
N GLN A 85 -8.38 2.88 -21.75
CA GLN A 85 -7.82 4.22 -21.70
C GLN A 85 -6.27 4.22 -21.60
N MET A 86 -5.63 3.09 -21.28
CA MET A 86 -4.17 2.88 -21.28
C MET A 86 -3.34 3.96 -20.55
N ARG A 87 -3.90 4.64 -19.53
CA ARG A 87 -3.13 5.62 -18.74
C ARG A 87 -2.46 4.94 -17.55
N ARG A 88 -1.20 5.31 -17.29
CA ARG A 88 -0.40 4.78 -16.17
C ARG A 88 -1.12 4.85 -14.82
N GLN A 89 -1.80 5.96 -14.53
CA GLN A 89 -2.52 6.14 -13.27
C GLN A 89 -3.68 5.16 -13.11
N GLN A 90 -4.36 4.80 -14.20
CA GLN A 90 -5.46 3.86 -14.16
C GLN A 90 -4.96 2.44 -13.86
N PHE A 91 -3.79 2.08 -14.39
CA PHE A 91 -3.14 0.82 -14.04
C PHE A 91 -2.74 0.75 -12.56
N LEU A 92 -2.26 1.84 -11.97
CA LEU A 92 -1.97 1.92 -10.53
C LEU A 92 -3.25 1.78 -9.69
N PHE A 93 -4.34 2.44 -10.09
CA PHE A 93 -5.65 2.25 -9.46
C PHE A 93 -6.13 0.80 -9.52
N LEU A 94 -5.96 0.15 -10.68
CA LEU A 94 -6.32 -1.24 -10.87
C LEU A 94 -5.54 -2.18 -9.95
N LEU A 95 -4.23 -1.94 -9.82
CA LEU A 95 -3.36 -2.68 -8.92
C LEU A 95 -3.81 -2.53 -7.46
N MET A 96 -4.15 -1.31 -7.03
CA MET A 96 -4.70 -1.09 -5.68
C MET A 96 -5.99 -1.87 -5.46
N TYR A 97 -6.89 -1.86 -6.44
CA TYR A 97 -8.17 -2.57 -6.37
C TYR A 97 -7.98 -4.10 -6.29
N LEU A 98 -7.03 -4.64 -7.05
CA LEU A 98 -6.66 -6.06 -6.99
C LEU A 98 -6.12 -6.44 -5.61
N LEU A 99 -5.21 -5.64 -5.07
CA LEU A 99 -4.61 -5.90 -3.76
C LEU A 99 -5.64 -5.78 -2.63
N LEU A 100 -6.60 -4.86 -2.76
CA LEU A 100 -7.71 -4.73 -1.83
C LEU A 100 -8.63 -5.95 -1.87
N GLY A 101 -8.91 -6.49 -3.05
CA GLY A 101 -9.67 -7.73 -3.21
C GLY A 101 -8.92 -8.94 -2.62
N LEU A 102 -7.61 -9.01 -2.81
CA LEU A 102 -6.77 -10.06 -2.22
C LEU A 102 -6.75 -9.97 -0.69
N TYR A 103 -6.67 -8.75 -0.14
CA TYR A 103 -6.79 -8.51 1.30
C TYR A 103 -8.11 -9.05 1.83
N PHE A 104 -9.25 -8.66 1.24
CA PHE A 104 -10.56 -9.16 1.65
C PHE A 104 -10.67 -10.69 1.58
N TYR A 105 -10.11 -11.30 0.55
CA TYR A 105 -10.13 -12.75 0.40
C TYR A 105 -9.31 -13.47 1.49
N ILE A 106 -8.21 -12.86 1.95
CA ILE A 106 -7.32 -13.47 2.94
C ILE A 106 -7.81 -13.23 4.37
N THR A 107 -8.19 -12.00 4.70
CA THR A 107 -8.51 -11.60 6.07
C THR A 107 -9.98 -11.74 6.42
N ASP A 108 -10.87 -11.89 5.42
CA ASP A 108 -12.33 -11.76 5.56
C ASP A 108 -12.76 -10.41 6.20
N ASP A 109 -11.84 -9.43 6.31
CA ASP A 109 -12.09 -8.12 6.94
C ASP A 109 -12.76 -7.14 5.97
N VAL A 110 -14.07 -7.33 5.78
CA VAL A 110 -14.87 -6.49 4.87
C VAL A 110 -15.04 -5.05 5.41
N THR A 111 -14.82 -4.83 6.70
CA THR A 111 -14.95 -3.49 7.31
C THR A 111 -13.64 -2.71 7.32
N PHE A 112 -12.53 -3.31 6.87
CA PHE A 112 -11.18 -2.76 6.90
C PHE A 112 -10.70 -2.39 8.30
N ASN A 113 -11.28 -2.96 9.35
CA ASN A 113 -11.02 -2.51 10.70
C ASN A 113 -9.57 -2.77 11.11
N LEU A 114 -8.97 -3.89 10.68
CA LEU A 114 -7.55 -4.18 10.86
C LEU A 114 -6.67 -3.21 10.05
N LEU A 115 -7.03 -2.97 8.78
CA LEU A 115 -6.27 -2.07 7.92
C LEU A 115 -6.31 -0.62 8.43
N PHE A 116 -7.47 -0.17 8.91
CA PHE A 116 -7.61 1.16 9.51
C PHE A 116 -6.87 1.28 10.84
N HIS A 117 -6.92 0.25 11.68
CA HIS A 117 -6.14 0.22 12.91
C HIS A 117 -4.65 0.44 12.61
N ASN A 118 -4.09 -0.27 11.64
CA ASN A 118 -2.68 -0.16 11.29
C ASN A 118 -2.33 1.20 10.66
N ILE A 119 -3.20 1.74 9.81
CA ILE A 119 -3.01 3.08 9.20
C ILE A 119 -3.05 4.19 10.26
N ILE A 120 -3.97 4.10 11.23
CA ILE A 120 -4.15 5.12 12.27
C ILE A 120 -3.02 5.02 13.30
N ASN A 121 -2.56 3.80 13.59
CA ASN A 121 -1.51 3.51 14.55
C ASN A 121 -0.22 2.96 13.87
N PRO A 122 0.42 3.72 12.97
CA PRO A 122 1.53 3.21 12.16
C PRO A 122 2.77 2.83 12.99
N PHE A 123 2.88 3.35 14.22
CA PHE A 123 3.99 3.10 15.14
C PHE A 123 3.64 2.14 16.29
N GLU A 124 2.41 1.63 16.34
CA GLU A 124 2.07 0.59 17.31
C GLU A 124 2.78 -0.71 16.90
N PHE A 125 3.57 -1.25 17.82
CA PHE A 125 4.28 -2.50 17.62
C PHE A 125 3.80 -3.47 18.69
N GLU A 126 2.99 -4.43 18.27
CA GLU A 126 2.71 -5.57 19.10
C GLU A 126 3.83 -6.59 18.98
N PHE A 127 4.58 -6.72 20.07
CA PHE A 127 5.70 -7.65 20.17
C PHE A 127 5.19 -9.02 20.65
N ASN A 128 4.93 -9.93 19.72
CA ASN A 128 4.81 -11.35 20.05
C ASN A 128 6.21 -12.02 20.10
N GLY A 129 7.10 -11.46 20.91
CA GLY A 129 8.52 -11.83 20.98
C GLY A 129 9.40 -11.23 19.86
N PHE A 130 10.71 -11.47 19.91
CA PHE A 130 11.67 -11.02 18.89
C PHE A 130 11.89 -12.14 17.86
N ASN A 131 11.03 -12.19 16.85
CA ASN A 131 11.01 -13.22 15.82
C ASN A 131 11.16 -12.59 14.41
N LEU A 132 11.21 -13.44 13.37
CA LEU A 132 11.33 -12.98 11.97
C LEU A 132 10.22 -11.99 11.59
N TYR A 133 9.01 -12.17 12.14
CA TYR A 133 7.89 -11.25 11.97
C TYR A 133 8.26 -9.82 12.41
N THR A 134 8.81 -9.64 13.62
CA THR A 134 9.21 -8.32 14.13
C THR A 134 10.23 -7.63 13.22
N ILE A 135 11.20 -8.38 12.71
CA ILE A 135 12.25 -7.85 11.81
C ILE A 135 11.63 -7.36 10.50
N VAL A 136 10.76 -8.17 9.89
CA VAL A 136 10.05 -7.82 8.65
C VAL A 136 9.15 -6.61 8.88
N GLN A 137 8.41 -6.57 9.98
CA GLN A 137 7.53 -5.45 10.33
C GLN A 137 8.28 -4.13 10.49
N VAL A 138 9.37 -4.13 11.27
CA VAL A 138 10.22 -2.95 11.44
C VAL A 138 10.78 -2.48 10.09
N PHE A 139 11.21 -3.41 9.23
CA PHE A 139 11.72 -3.07 7.91
C PHE A 139 10.64 -2.42 7.03
N ILE A 140 9.43 -3.00 6.95
CA ILE A 140 8.32 -2.44 6.17
C ILE A 140 7.98 -1.04 6.67
N LYS A 141 7.85 -0.83 7.98
CA LYS A 141 7.54 0.47 8.58
C LYS A 141 8.62 1.52 8.32
N LEU A 142 9.91 1.15 8.35
CA LEU A 142 11.00 2.06 7.98
C LEU A 142 10.92 2.49 6.50
N VAL A 143 10.60 1.57 5.60
CA VAL A 143 10.42 1.88 4.19
C VAL A 143 9.20 2.79 3.98
N MET A 144 8.09 2.52 4.68
CA MET A 144 6.90 3.38 4.63
C MET A 144 7.20 4.79 5.14
N LEU A 145 7.90 4.93 6.27
CA LEU A 145 8.32 6.23 6.80
C LEU A 145 9.16 7.01 5.77
N TYR A 146 10.10 6.34 5.11
CA TYR A 146 10.89 6.95 4.04
C TYR A 146 10.01 7.43 2.87
N LEU A 147 9.03 6.64 2.45
CA LEU A 147 8.10 7.00 1.39
C LEU A 147 7.18 8.17 1.79
N ILE A 148 6.77 8.26 3.06
CA ILE A 148 6.02 9.40 3.59
C ILE A 148 6.85 10.70 3.44
N ILE A 149 8.15 10.66 3.75
CA ILE A 149 9.04 11.80 3.55
C ILE A 149 9.09 12.18 2.06
N LYS A 150 9.22 11.21 1.16
CA LYS A 150 9.20 11.44 -0.30
C LYS A 150 7.88 11.98 -0.81
N PHE A 151 6.77 11.52 -0.25
CA PHE A 151 5.43 12.04 -0.52
C PHE A 151 5.36 13.54 -0.18
N PHE A 152 5.76 13.96 1.03
CA PHE A 152 5.77 15.37 1.40
C PHE A 152 6.74 16.20 0.53
N GLN A 153 7.91 15.67 0.20
CA GLN A 153 8.85 16.33 -0.73
C GLN A 153 8.22 16.56 -2.12
N SER A 154 7.51 15.56 -2.63
CA SER A 154 6.85 15.64 -3.94
C SER A 154 5.68 16.63 -3.97
N LEU A 155 4.93 16.75 -2.87
CA LEU A 155 3.92 17.79 -2.72
C LEU A 155 4.55 19.19 -2.74
N LYS A 156 5.61 19.41 -1.94
CA LYS A 156 6.32 20.70 -1.91
C LYS A 156 6.92 21.10 -3.26
N ASN A 157 7.43 20.12 -4.01
CA ASN A 157 7.99 20.36 -5.35
C ASN A 157 6.91 20.70 -6.39
N ARG A 158 5.68 20.23 -6.18
CA ARG A 158 4.55 20.53 -7.07
C ARG A 158 4.14 22.00 -7.01
N ASP A 159 4.20 22.61 -5.83
CA ASP A 159 3.87 24.03 -5.66
C ASP A 159 4.91 24.95 -6.31
N LYS A 160 6.19 24.53 -6.32
CA LYS A 160 7.27 25.24 -7.00
C LYS A 160 7.24 25.15 -8.52
N LEU A 161 6.65 24.10 -9.09
CA LEU A 161 6.53 23.90 -10.54
C LEU A 161 5.29 24.59 -11.14
N LYS A 162 4.41 25.13 -10.28
CA LYS A 162 3.21 25.88 -10.69
C LYS A 162 3.38 27.41 -10.58
N GLN A 163 4.50 27.88 -10.02
CA GLN A 163 4.95 29.28 -10.06
C GLN A 163 5.83 29.50 -11.28
#